data_AF-A0A8T0DUP0-F1
#
_entry.id   AF-A0A8T0DUP0-F1
#
_cell.length_a   1.000
_cell.length_b   1.000
_cell.length_c   1.000
_cell.angle_alpha   90.00
_cell.angle_beta   90.00
_cell.angle_gamma   90.00
#
_symmetry.space_group_name_H-M   'P 1'
#
loop_
_entity.id
_entity.type
_entity.pdbx_description
1 polymer ?
#
loop_
_entity_poly.entity_id
_entity_poly.type
_entity_poly.pdbx_seq_one_letter_code
_entity_poly.pdbx_strand_id
1 'polypeptide(L)' 'MIYTCSEKKTFRFLSKNDISGVPSLAPRQQSHVTRVDQQKLLKIPRRPHWNRTMDKDQLNLLEKEEMLTWRRSLAK' A
#
# COMPACT_ATOMS: atom_id res chain seq x y z
N MET A 1 -12.54 41.08 -46.21
CA MET A 1 -12.47 39.64 -45.89
C MET A 1 -12.41 39.50 -44.38
N ILE A 2 -13.45 38.94 -43.77
CA ILE A 2 -13.51 38.71 -42.31
C ILE A 2 -12.98 37.31 -42.03
N TYR A 3 -11.93 37.20 -41.21
CA TYR A 3 -11.38 35.93 -40.76
C TYR A 3 -12.30 35.33 -39.70
N THR A 4 -12.89 34.15 -39.96
CA THR A 4 -13.62 33.38 -38.95
C THR A 4 -12.62 32.65 -38.06
N CYS A 5 -12.51 33.05 -36.80
CA CYS A 5 -11.70 32.36 -35.80
C CYS A 5 -12.36 31.00 -35.47
N SER A 6 -11.73 29.90 -35.89
CA SER A 6 -12.17 28.54 -35.58
C SER A 6 -11.97 28.24 -34.09
N GLU A 7 -13.04 27.97 -33.36
CA GLU A 7 -13.01 27.58 -31.94
C GLU A 7 -12.17 26.32 -31.73
N LYS A 8 -11.09 26.44 -30.95
CA LYS A 8 -10.28 25.30 -30.52
C LYS A 8 -10.99 24.62 -29.35
N LYS A 9 -11.54 23.42 -29.56
CA LYS A 9 -12.11 22.63 -28.45
C LYS A 9 -10.98 22.19 -27.50
N THR A 10 -11.02 22.65 -26.26
CA THR A 10 -10.06 22.38 -25.18
C THR A 10 -10.31 21.07 -24.44
N PHE A 11 -11.40 20.36 -24.75
CA PHE A 11 -11.77 19.12 -24.09
C PHE A 11 -11.99 18.01 -25.12
N ARG A 12 -11.64 16.78 -24.73
CA ARG A 12 -11.87 15.57 -25.51
C ARG A 12 -12.83 14.67 -24.75
N PHE A 13 -13.88 14.20 -25.42
CA PHE A 13 -14.67 13.10 -24.91
C PHE A 13 -13.84 11.82 -24.97
N LEU A 14 -13.70 11.15 -23.83
CA LEU A 14 -13.03 9.87 -23.76
C LEU A 14 -14.06 8.76 -23.92
N SER A 15 -13.78 7.81 -24.81
CA SER A 15 -14.51 6.55 -24.85
C SER A 15 -14.03 5.63 -23.71
N LYS A 16 -14.79 4.59 -23.37
CA LYS A 16 -14.39 3.61 -22.34
C LYS A 16 -13.03 2.97 -22.63
N ASN A 17 -12.63 2.90 -23.89
CA ASN A 17 -11.37 2.33 -24.35
C ASN A 17 -10.20 3.33 -24.22
N ASP A 18 -10.47 4.62 -24.13
CA ASP A 18 -9.45 5.66 -23.91
C ASP A 18 -9.07 5.79 -22.42
N ILE A 19 -9.85 5.18 -21.52
CA ILE A 19 -9.63 5.23 -20.07
C ILE A 19 -8.71 4.06 -19.66
N SER A 20 -7.41 4.29 -19.68
CA SER A 20 -6.41 3.34 -19.16
C SER A 20 -6.06 3.62 -17.70
N GLY A 21 -5.80 2.57 -16.91
CA GLY A 21 -5.23 2.69 -15.56
C GLY A 21 -6.23 2.66 -14.40
N VAL A 22 -7.54 2.71 -14.66
CA VAL A 22 -8.57 2.45 -13.64
C VAL A 22 -9.11 1.04 -13.83
N PRO A 23 -8.92 0.13 -12.85
CA PRO A 23 -9.48 -1.22 -12.95
C PRO A 23 -11.01 -1.18 -12.96
N SER A 24 -11.60 -2.06 -13.78
CA SER A 24 -13.04 -2.32 -13.78
C SER A 24 -13.50 -2.91 -12.44
N LEU A 25 -14.81 -3.04 -12.24
CA LEU A 25 -15.39 -3.44 -10.95
C LEU A 25 -14.89 -4.80 -10.45
N ALA A 26 -14.77 -5.80 -11.33
CA ALA A 26 -14.36 -7.15 -10.94
C ALA A 26 -12.89 -7.21 -10.44
N PRO A 27 -11.88 -6.70 -11.17
CA PRO A 27 -10.51 -6.62 -10.66
C PRO A 27 -10.38 -5.78 -9.38
N ARG A 28 -11.21 -4.73 -9.24
CA ARG A 28 -11.25 -3.91 -8.02
C ARG A 28 -11.71 -4.73 -6.81
N GLN A 29 -12.79 -5.48 -6.94
CA GLN A 29 -13.29 -6.36 -5.86
C GLN A 29 -12.24 -7.41 -5.49
N GLN A 30 -11.62 -8.06 -6.47
CA GLN A 30 -10.55 -9.02 -6.22
C GLN A 30 -9.39 -8.40 -5.43
N SER A 31 -8.92 -7.22 -5.86
CA SER A 31 -7.85 -6.50 -5.15
C SER A 31 -8.23 -6.10 -3.73
N HIS A 32 -9.52 -5.81 -3.49
CA HIS A 32 -10.03 -5.47 -2.16
C HIS A 32 -10.02 -6.69 -1.24
N VAL A 33 -10.51 -7.84 -1.72
CA VAL A 33 -10.48 -9.10 -0.95
C VAL A 33 -9.04 -9.47 -0.58
N THR A 34 -8.14 -9.48 -1.56
CA THR A 34 -6.72 -9.77 -1.32
C THR A 34 -6.10 -8.82 -0.29
N ARG A 35 -6.42 -7.52 -0.33
CA ARG A 35 -5.94 -6.54 0.65
C ARG A 35 -6.44 -6.84 2.06
N VAL A 36 -7.72 -7.17 2.21
CA VAL A 36 -8.32 -7.50 3.51
C VAL A 36 -7.69 -8.77 4.09
N ASP A 37 -7.50 -9.80 3.26
CA ASP A 37 -6.87 -11.05 3.69
C ASP A 37 -5.42 -10.85 4.16
N GLN A 38 -4.69 -9.96 3.47
CA GLN A 38 -3.28 -9.65 3.77
C GLN A 38 -3.07 -8.58 4.85
N GLN A 39 -4.13 -7.93 5.37
CA GLN A 39 -3.99 -6.91 6.43
C GLN A 39 -3.24 -7.43 7.66
N LYS A 40 -3.33 -8.74 7.93
CA LYS A 40 -2.64 -9.37 9.07
C LYS A 40 -1.12 -9.31 8.96
N LEU A 41 -0.56 -9.22 7.75
CA LEU A 41 0.88 -9.18 7.49
C LEU A 41 1.50 -7.80 7.75
N LEU A 42 0.73 -6.72 7.58
CA LEU A 42 1.20 -5.34 7.72
C LEU A 42 1.33 -4.86 9.17
N LYS A 43 1.08 -5.73 10.17
CA LYS A 43 1.17 -5.34 11.58
C LYS A 43 2.63 -5.17 11.98
N ILE A 44 3.02 -3.95 12.31
CA ILE A 44 4.33 -3.61 12.89
C ILE A 44 4.47 -4.34 14.25
N PRO A 45 5.61 -4.98 14.54
CA PRO A 45 5.82 -5.70 15.79
C PRO A 45 5.79 -4.69 16.93
N ARG A 46 5.03 -5.03 17.98
CA ARG A 46 5.02 -4.24 19.21
C ARG A 46 6.31 -4.50 19.97
N ARG A 47 6.73 -3.55 20.81
CA ARG A 47 7.89 -3.74 21.67
C ARG A 47 7.71 -5.02 22.49
N PRO A 48 8.72 -5.91 22.58
CA PRO A 48 8.64 -7.07 23.45
C PRO A 48 8.41 -6.63 24.90
N HIS A 49 7.87 -7.54 25.70
CA HIS A 49 7.70 -7.30 27.12
C HIS A 49 9.06 -7.02 27.76
N TRP A 50 9.16 -5.90 28.45
CA TRP A 50 10.37 -5.54 29.20
C TRP A 50 10.00 -5.25 30.64
N ASN A 51 10.90 -5.62 31.56
CA ASN A 51 10.77 -5.31 32.97
C ASN A 51 11.93 -4.42 33.44
N ARG A 52 11.81 -3.84 34.65
CA ARG A 52 12.84 -2.97 35.23
C ARG A 52 14.13 -3.69 35.66
N THR A 53 14.09 -5.01 35.80
CA THR A 53 15.24 -5.84 36.17
C THR A 53 16.02 -6.36 34.96
N MET A 54 15.53 -6.12 33.73
CA MET A 54 16.22 -6.54 32.52
C MET A 54 17.42 -5.64 32.24
N ASP A 55 18.52 -6.28 31.89
CA ASP A 55 19.71 -5.56 31.47
C ASP A 55 19.50 -4.90 30.08
N LYS A 56 20.22 -3.81 29.85
CA LYS A 56 20.11 -3.03 28.61
C LYS A 56 20.45 -3.87 27.39
N ASP A 57 21.48 -4.71 27.48
CA ASP A 57 21.93 -5.50 26.34
C ASP A 57 20.97 -6.65 26.04
N GLN A 58 20.41 -7.26 27.09
CA GLN A 58 19.36 -8.28 26.97
C GLN A 58 18.11 -7.73 26.27
N LEU A 59 17.66 -6.53 26.67
CA LEU A 59 16.49 -5.90 26.04
C LEU A 59 16.74 -5.59 24.56
N ASN A 60 17.92 -5.05 24.24
CA ASN A 60 18.30 -4.73 22.86
C ASN A 60 18.38 -5.97 21.97
N LEU A 61 18.87 -7.09 22.51
CA LEU A 61 18.92 -8.36 21.78
C LEU A 61 17.51 -8.86 21.46
N LEU A 62 16.61 -8.87 22.44
CA LEU A 62 15.22 -9.29 22.26
C LEU A 62 14.47 -8.40 21.25
N GLU A 63 14.68 -7.09 21.29
CA GLU A 63 14.11 -6.16 20.31
C GLU A 63 14.57 -6.49 18.88
N LYS A 64 15.86 -6.80 18.70
CA LYS A 64 16.41 -7.18 17.40
C LYS A 64 15.87 -8.50 16.89
N GLU A 65 15.72 -9.50 17.76
CA GLU A 65 15.21 -10.82 17.38
C GLU A 65 13.74 -10.78 16.95
N GLU A 66 12.89 -10.08 17.71
CA GLU A 66 11.48 -9.86 17.36
C GLU A 66 11.35 -9.10 16.03
N MET A 67 12.14 -8.03 15.87
CA MET A 67 12.17 -7.27 14.61
C MET A 67 12.61 -8.14 13.44
N LEU A 68 13.63 -8.99 13.61
CA LEU A 68 14.13 -9.86 12.56
C LEU A 68 13.10 -10.93 12.19
N THR A 69 12.42 -11.50 13.17
CA THR A 69 11.36 -12.51 12.97
C THR A 69 10.18 -11.90 12.19
N TRP A 70 9.78 -10.68 12.53
CA TRP A 70 8.77 -9.95 11.76
C TRP A 70 9.23 -9.66 10.33
N ARG A 71 10.47 -9.20 10.13
CA ARG A 71 10.97 -8.96 8.76
C ARG A 71 10.98 -10.24 7.92
N ARG A 72 11.29 -11.38 8.53
CA ARG A 72 11.23 -12.70 7.85
C ARG A 72 9.80 -13.11 7.52
N SER A 73 8.81 -12.76 8.34
CA SER A 73 7.41 -13.09 8.03
C SER A 73 6.85 -12.29 6.85
N LEU A 74 7.38 -11.09 6.58
CA LEU A 74 7.03 -10.27 5.40
C LEU A 74 7.66 -10.77 4.10
N ALA A 75 8.77 -11.50 4.17
CA ALA A 75 9.51 -11.96 2.99
C ALA A 75 8.99 -13.31 2.44
N LYS A 76 8.02 -13.93 3.12
CA LYS A 76 7.29 -15.12 2.66
C LYS A 76 6.15 -14.74 1.73
#